data_AF-A0A4R2NWE2-F1
#
_entry.id   AF-A0A4R2NWE2-F1
#
_cell.length_a   1.000
_cell.length_b   1.000
_cell.length_c   1.000
_cell.angle_alpha   90.00
_cell.angle_beta   90.00
_cell.angle_gamma   90.00
#
_symmetry.space_group_name_H-M   'P 1'
#
loop_
_entity.id
_entity.type
_entity.pdbx_description
1 polymer ?
#
loop_
_entity_poly.entity_id
_entity_poly.type
_entity_poly.pdbx_seq_one_letter_code
_entity_poly.pdbx_strand_id
1 'polypeptide(L)'
;MIELKETGWMSNRGRQNVASYFAKELQLDWRIGASYFESMLIDYDVHSNYGNWKYVSGVGNDPRDRKFNIQLQADRYDKNGNYQRTWLQTTLF
;
A
#
# COMPACT_ATOMS: atom_id res chain seq x y z
N MET A 1 1.02 -3.81 6.15
CA MET A 1 1.35 -2.70 7.06
C MET A 1 2.49 -3.05 8.02
N ILE A 2 2.60 -4.30 8.49
CA ILE A 2 3.67 -4.71 9.43
C ILE A 2 5.07 -4.44 8.86
N GLU A 3 5.36 -4.84 7.62
CA GLU A 3 6.65 -4.52 6.96
C GLU A 3 7.03 -3.04 7.06
N LEU A 4 6.12 -2.13 6.66
CA LEU A 4 6.35 -0.68 6.74
C LEU A 4 6.61 -0.22 8.17
N LYS A 5 5.88 -0.79 9.14
CA LYS A 5 6.04 -0.42 10.55
C LYS A 5 7.40 -0.81 11.11
N GLU A 6 7.85 -2.03 10.82
CA GLU A 6 9.06 -2.59 11.40
C GLU A 6 10.33 -2.17 10.64
N THR A 7 10.23 -1.89 9.34
CA THR A 7 11.39 -1.59 8.49
C THR A 7 11.43 -0.17 7.96
N GLY A 8 10.31 0.55 8.01
CA GLY A 8 10.15 1.83 7.33
C GLY A 8 10.19 1.73 5.79
N TRP A 9 10.04 0.52 5.22
CA TRP A 9 10.02 0.32 3.78
C TRP A 9 8.85 -0.57 3.35
N MET A 10 8.43 -0.46 2.09
CA MET A 10 7.47 -1.38 1.47
C MET A 10 7.64 -1.35 -0.05
N SER A 11 7.52 -2.49 -0.71
CA SER A 11 7.56 -2.53 -2.18
C SER A 11 6.50 -1.61 -2.81
N ASN A 12 6.79 -0.99 -3.96
CA ASN A 12 5.84 -0.09 -4.64
C ASN A 12 4.46 -0.77 -4.89
N ARG A 13 4.45 -2.07 -5.22
CA ARG A 13 3.21 -2.85 -5.36
C ARG A 13 2.44 -2.94 -4.04
N GLY A 14 3.13 -3.17 -2.92
CA GLY A 14 2.53 -3.12 -1.59
C GLY A 14 1.94 -1.74 -1.28
N ARG A 15 2.69 -0.66 -1.55
CA ARG A 15 2.23 0.73 -1.35
C ARG A 15 0.93 1.01 -2.13
N GLN A 16 0.89 0.61 -3.39
CA GLN A 16 -0.28 0.75 -4.27
C GLN A 16 -1.50 -0.06 -3.78
N ASN A 17 -1.29 -1.30 -3.31
CA ASN A 17 -2.37 -2.11 -2.75
C ASN A 17 -2.96 -1.49 -1.49
N VAL A 18 -2.10 -1.01 -0.58
CA VAL A 18 -2.53 -0.29 0.64
C VAL A 18 -3.30 0.96 0.29
N ALA A 19 -2.78 1.80 -0.62
CA ALA A 19 -3.43 3.04 -1.01
C ALA A 19 -4.81 2.80 -1.65
N SER A 20 -4.92 1.78 -2.51
CA SER A 20 -6.19 1.43 -3.16
C SER A 20 -7.20 0.92 -2.14
N TYR A 21 -6.80 -0.01 -1.26
CA TYR A 21 -7.68 -0.51 -0.21
C TYR A 21 -8.17 0.63 0.70
N PHE A 22 -7.26 1.46 1.18
CA PHE A 22 -7.58 2.55 2.10
C PHE A 22 -8.55 3.58 1.49
N ALA A 23 -8.29 4.02 0.25
CA ALA A 23 -9.10 5.05 -0.39
C ALA A 23 -10.39 4.52 -1.04
N LYS A 24 -10.38 3.30 -1.58
CA LYS A 24 -11.48 2.76 -2.41
C LYS A 24 -12.33 1.71 -1.71
N GLU A 25 -11.78 0.95 -0.78
CA GLU A 25 -12.54 -0.06 -0.02
C GLU A 25 -13.00 0.51 1.31
N LEU A 26 -12.11 1.16 2.06
CA LEU A 26 -12.46 1.81 3.32
C LEU A 26 -13.08 3.20 3.14
N GLN A 27 -12.97 3.77 1.93
CA GLN A 27 -13.50 5.11 1.59
C GLN A 27 -12.95 6.23 2.49
N LEU A 28 -11.70 6.09 2.93
CA LEU A 28 -11.04 7.07 3.78
C LEU A 28 -10.27 8.10 2.96
N ASP A 29 -10.07 9.28 3.56
CA ASP A 29 -9.31 10.37 2.93
C ASP A 29 -7.85 9.97 2.73
N TRP A 30 -7.45 9.85 1.45
CA TRP A 30 -6.11 9.42 1.05
C TRP A 30 -4.98 10.22 1.69
N ARG A 31 -5.21 11.49 2.07
CA ARG A 31 -4.21 12.35 2.71
C ARG A 31 -3.75 11.81 4.05
N ILE A 32 -4.61 11.08 4.76
CA ILE A 32 -4.29 10.42 6.03
C ILE A 32 -3.30 9.26 5.79
N GLY A 33 -3.53 8.47 4.74
CA GLY A 33 -2.61 7.41 4.35
C GLY A 33 -1.28 7.94 3.85
N ALA A 34 -1.31 9.03 3.07
CA ALA A 34 -0.10 9.71 2.60
C ALA A 34 0.74 10.27 3.75
N SER A 35 0.13 10.93 4.75
CA SER A 35 0.87 11.45 5.91
C SER A 35 1.43 10.35 6.80
N TYR A 36 0.74 9.21 6.93
CA TYR A 36 1.30 8.05 7.62
C TYR A 36 2.50 7.47 6.87
N PHE A 37 2.46 7.41 5.54
CA PHE A 37 3.61 6.96 4.76
C PHE A 37 4.77 7.95 4.84
N GLU A 38 4.49 9.25 4.89
CA GLU A 38 5.50 10.29 5.12
C GLU A 38 6.26 10.09 6.44
N SER A 39 5.57 9.75 7.53
CA SER A 39 6.23 9.57 8.82
C SER A 39 7.01 8.26 8.96
N MET A 40 6.76 7.29 8.09
CA MET A 40 7.30 5.93 8.22
C MET A 40 8.35 5.58 7.16
N LEU A 41 8.24 6.13 5.95
CA LEU A 41 9.07 5.72 4.83
C LEU A 41 10.51 6.24 4.96
N ILE A 42 11.48 5.32 5.04
CA ILE A 42 12.91 5.67 5.02
C ILE A 42 13.35 6.27 3.68
N ASP A 43 12.61 5.94 2.60
CA ASP A 43 12.83 6.43 1.25
C ASP A 43 11.79 7.47 0.84
N TYR A 44 11.27 8.23 1.82
CA TYR A 44 10.26 9.25 1.56
C TYR A 44 10.75 10.30 0.56
N ASP A 45 9.93 10.50 -0.48
CA ASP A 45 9.95 11.65 -1.35
C ASP A 45 8.52 12.18 -1.48
N VAL A 46 8.36 13.49 -1.30
CA VAL A 46 7.04 14.15 -1.26
C VAL A 46 6.25 13.94 -2.54
N HIS A 47 6.90 14.04 -3.70
CA HIS A 47 6.24 13.92 -5.00
C HIS A 47 5.82 12.48 -5.26
N SER A 48 6.74 11.55 -5.00
CA SER A 48 6.51 10.11 -5.17
C SER A 48 5.41 9.61 -4.25
N ASN A 49 5.40 10.04 -2.99
CA ASN A 49 4.38 9.62 -2.02
C ASN A 49 3.01 10.23 -2.33
N TYR A 50 2.87 11.56 -2.29
CA TYR A 50 1.57 12.21 -2.47
C TYR A 50 1.02 12.04 -3.89
N GLY A 51 1.90 12.01 -4.90
CA GLY A 51 1.52 11.73 -6.28
C GLY A 51 0.92 10.33 -6.44
N ASN A 52 1.55 9.31 -5.86
CA ASN A 52 1.05 7.93 -5.92
C ASN A 52 -0.28 7.78 -5.16
N TRP A 53 -0.39 8.32 -3.95
CA TRP A 53 -1.63 8.29 -3.17
C TRP A 53 -2.79 9.02 -3.87
N LYS A 54 -2.54 10.21 -4.41
CA LYS A 54 -3.54 10.95 -5.19
C LYS A 54 -3.97 10.19 -6.45
N TYR A 55 -3.02 9.57 -7.14
CA TYR A 55 -3.28 8.77 -8.34
C TYR A 55 -4.16 7.55 -8.01
N VAL A 56 -3.75 6.74 -7.02
CA VAL A 56 -4.44 5.49 -6.66
C VAL A 56 -5.81 5.73 -6.00
N SER A 57 -5.99 6.85 -5.30
CA SER A 57 -7.28 7.22 -4.70
C SER A 57 -8.32 7.68 -5.72
N GLY A 58 -7.94 7.93 -6.97
CA GLY A 58 -8.84 8.39 -8.03
C GLY A 58 -9.26 9.87 -7.90
N VAL A 59 -8.60 10.65 -7.04
CA VAL A 59 -8.76 12.13 -6.97
C VAL A 59 -7.86 12.83 -8.00
N GLY A 60 -6.93 12.10 -8.62
CA GLY A 60 -6.08 12.59 -9.70
C GLY A 60 -6.72 12.51 -11.10
N ASN A 61 -5.93 12.87 -12.11
CA ASN A 61 -6.33 12.85 -13.52
C ASN A 61 -6.30 11.44 -14.15
N ASP A 62 -6.58 10.36 -13.39
CA ASP A 62 -6.77 9.04 -14.02
C ASP A 62 -8.22 8.95 -14.53
N PRO A 63 -8.45 8.90 -15.85
CA PRO A 63 -9.80 8.74 -16.40
C PRO A 63 -10.42 7.35 -16.12
N ARG A 64 -9.65 6.43 -15.52
CA ARG A 64 -10.07 5.08 -15.19
C ARG A 64 -10.27 4.95 -13.68
N ASP A 65 -11.41 4.40 -13.27
CA ASP A 65 -11.64 4.04 -11.85
C ASP A 65 -10.93 2.72 -11.52
N ARG A 66 -9.60 2.80 -11.35
CA ARG A 66 -8.78 1.62 -11.07
C ARG A 66 -8.87 1.25 -9.59
N LYS A 67 -9.37 0.05 -9.35
CA LYS A 67 -9.42 -0.58 -8.03
C LYS A 67 -8.60 -1.86 -8.06
N PHE A 68 -7.69 -2.04 -7.10
CA PHE A 68 -6.95 -3.30 -7.00
C PHE A 68 -7.78 -4.34 -6.26
N ASN A 69 -7.99 -5.49 -6.92
CA ASN A 69 -8.52 -6.68 -6.26
C ASN A 69 -7.38 -7.31 -5.44
N ILE A 70 -7.45 -7.22 -4.11
CA ILE A 70 -6.39 -7.67 -3.19
C ILE A 70 -6.06 -9.15 -3.39
N GLN A 71 -7.07 -10.01 -3.54
CA GLN A 71 -6.86 -11.45 -3.71
C GLN A 71 -6.04 -11.72 -4.97
N LEU A 72 -6.43 -11.13 -6.10
CA LEU A 72 -5.70 -11.29 -7.36
C LEU A 72 -4.28 -10.70 -7.30
N GLN A 73 -4.05 -9.64 -6.51
CA GLN A 73 -2.70 -9.12 -6.29
C GLN A 73 -1.85 -10.09 -5.47
N ALA A 74 -2.41 -10.67 -4.41
CA ALA A 74 -1.73 -11.69 -3.60
C ALA A 74 -1.41 -12.93 -4.43
N ASP A 75 -2.39 -13.48 -5.16
CA ASP A 75 -2.20 -14.68 -5.99
C ASP A 75 -1.13 -14.46 -7.08
N ARG A 76 -1.03 -13.23 -7.61
CA ARG A 76 -0.08 -12.88 -8.67
C ARG A 76 1.33 -12.64 -8.15
N TYR A 77 1.47 -11.90 -7.06
CA TYR A 77 2.78 -11.40 -6.59
C TYR A 77 3.33 -12.17 -5.38
N ASP A 78 2.49 -12.94 -4.68
CA ASP A 78 2.85 -13.78 -3.54
C ASP A 78 2.18 -15.17 -3.65
N LYS A 79 2.32 -15.81 -4.82
CA LYS A 79 1.65 -17.10 -5.12
C LYS A 79 1.88 -18.20 -4.06
N ASN A 80 3.06 -18.19 -3.44
CA ASN A 80 3.42 -19.18 -2.41
C ASN A 80 3.09 -18.70 -0.98
N GLY A 81 2.54 -17.49 -0.81
CA GLY A 81 2.25 -16.88 0.48
C GLY A 81 3.49 -16.63 1.33
N ASN A 82 4.66 -16.48 0.71
CA ASN A 82 5.93 -16.32 1.43
C ASN A 82 5.98 -14.94 2.08
N TYR A 83 5.63 -13.88 1.35
CA TYR A 83 5.63 -12.51 1.88
C TYR A 83 4.62 -12.38 3.02
N GLN A 84 3.39 -12.85 2.82
CA GLN A 84 2.37 -12.83 3.85
C GLN A 84 2.80 -13.62 5.09
N ARG A 85 3.38 -14.81 4.93
CA ARG A 85 3.87 -15.62 6.06
C ARG A 85 4.98 -14.91 6.82
N THR A 86 5.97 -14.34 6.13
CA THR A 86 7.06 -13.59 6.77
C THR A 86 6.54 -12.48 7.68
N TRP A 87 5.52 -11.73 7.25
CA TRP A 87 5.05 -10.56 7.99
C TRP A 87 3.87 -10.81 8.92
N LEU A 88 3.09 -11.89 8.72
CA LEU A 88 1.95 -12.26 9.57
C LEU A 88 2.30 -13.32 10.61
N GLN A 89 3.48 -13.92 10.55
CA GLN A 89 3.93 -14.87 11.55
C GLN A 89 4.16 -14.16 12.90
N THR A 90 3.29 -14.44 13.86
CA THR A 90 3.34 -13.86 15.22
C THR A 90 4.07 -14.75 16.22
N THR A 91 4.36 -16.01 15.88
CA THR A 91 5.10 -16.95 16.72
C THR A 91 6.29 -17.55 15.96
N LEU A 92 7.42 -17.64 16.64
CA LEU A 92 8.48 -18.56 16.26
C LEU A 92 8.05 -19.92 16.80
N PHE A 93 7.79 -20.88 15.91
CA PHE A 93 7.27 -22.24 16.18
C PHE A 93 5.75 -22.35 16.32
#